data_AF-T2IIA9-F1
#
_entry.id   AF-T2IIA9-F1
#
_cell.length_a   1.000
_cell.length_b   1.000
_cell.length_c   1.000
_cell.angle_alpha   90.00
_cell.angle_beta   90.00
_cell.angle_gamma   90.00
#
_symmetry.space_group_name_H-M   'P 1'
#
loop_
_entity.id
_entity.type
_entity.pdbx_description
1 polymer ?
#
loop_
_entity_poly.entity_id
_entity_poly.type
_entity_poly.pdbx_seq_one_letter_code
_entity_poly.pdbx_strand_id
1 'polypeptide(L)'
;MLNRELAIELTTDQIGEIWANLIELTGPVTKVVGYKVILTINADLVVVDTEFDDGTSDQFVVTFNKKGEIVGIDFPNVESIEEIAEIMVNSVAINDFARARGYLHPALKTEILPTRLQSSWQNIQRESGLYERIEEITVRPGSGVDEVDLVVVEAKFQKGIRQFLFIFDDNRRIVGVNLAE
;
A
#
# COMPACT_ATOMS: atom_id res chain seq x y z
N MET A 1 -14.44 -11.20 -11.00
CA MET A 1 -13.58 -12.28 -10.45
C MET A 1 -12.23 -11.67 -10.08
N LEU A 2 -11.60 -12.10 -8.99
CA LEU A 2 -10.25 -11.67 -8.61
C LEU A 2 -9.25 -12.14 -9.68
N ASN A 3 -8.29 -11.29 -10.01
CA ASN A 3 -7.17 -11.70 -10.84
C ASN A 3 -6.40 -12.82 -10.14
N ARG A 4 -5.92 -13.81 -10.90
CA ARG A 4 -5.30 -15.03 -10.35
C ARG A 4 -4.10 -14.75 -9.45
N GLU A 5 -3.27 -13.75 -9.79
CA GLU A 5 -2.09 -13.40 -8.99
C GLU A 5 -2.51 -12.72 -7.69
N LEU A 6 -3.53 -11.86 -7.73
CA LEU A 6 -4.07 -11.24 -6.51
C LEU A 6 -4.82 -12.25 -5.64
N ALA A 7 -5.56 -13.19 -6.23
CA ALA A 7 -6.32 -14.19 -5.49
C ALA A 7 -5.43 -15.16 -4.69
N ILE A 8 -4.18 -15.34 -5.12
CA ILE A 8 -3.19 -16.14 -4.39
C ILE A 8 -2.68 -15.38 -3.15
N GLU A 9 -2.56 -14.07 -3.26
CA GLU A 9 -1.85 -13.23 -2.28
C GLU A 9 -2.81 -12.47 -1.34
N LEU A 10 -4.05 -12.22 -1.74
CA LEU A 10 -5.09 -11.54 -0.96
C LEU A 10 -6.21 -12.54 -0.63
N THR A 11 -5.91 -13.43 0.31
CA THR A 11 -6.82 -14.47 0.78
C THR A 11 -8.00 -13.88 1.55
N THR A 12 -9.07 -14.67 1.70
CA THR A 12 -10.23 -14.28 2.51
C THR A 12 -9.84 -13.94 3.95
N ASP A 13 -8.88 -14.66 4.52
CA ASP A 13 -8.40 -14.43 5.89
C ASP A 13 -7.70 -13.06 6.00
N GLN A 14 -6.82 -12.72 5.06
CA GLN A 14 -6.15 -11.41 5.02
C GLN A 14 -7.14 -10.26 4.83
N ILE A 15 -8.15 -10.43 3.96
CA ILE A 15 -9.21 -9.42 3.80
C ILE A 15 -9.99 -9.27 5.10
N GLY A 16 -10.28 -10.38 5.79
CA GLY A 16 -10.95 -10.39 7.08
C GLY A 16 -10.17 -9.65 8.17
N GLU A 17 -8.85 -9.85 8.23
CA GLU A 17 -7.98 -9.13 9.18
C GLU A 17 -7.94 -7.63 8.90
N ILE A 18 -7.76 -7.21 7.64
CA ILE A 18 -7.78 -5.79 7.26
C ILE A 18 -9.13 -5.16 7.63
N TRP A 19 -10.23 -5.85 7.32
CA TRP A 19 -11.56 -5.37 7.64
C TRP A 19 -11.80 -5.26 9.16
N ALA A 20 -11.37 -6.27 9.92
CA ALA A 20 -11.52 -6.29 11.38
C ALA A 20 -10.78 -5.13 12.04
N ASN A 21 -9.53 -4.88 11.63
CA ASN A 21 -8.73 -3.78 12.17
C ASN A 21 -9.36 -2.41 11.85
N LEU A 22 -9.88 -2.24 10.62
CA LEU A 22 -10.56 -1.01 10.22
C LEU A 22 -11.78 -0.75 11.12
N ILE A 23 -12.69 -1.73 11.23
CA ILE A 23 -13.94 -1.54 12.00
C ILE A 23 -13.70 -1.47 13.51
N GLU A 24 -12.59 -2.01 14.04
CA GLU A 24 -12.21 -1.84 15.45
C GLU A 24 -11.89 -0.37 15.76
N LEU A 25 -11.30 0.35 14.79
CA LEU A 25 -10.90 1.75 14.94
C LEU A 25 -12.02 2.72 14.58
N THR A 26 -12.70 2.50 13.45
CA THR A 26 -13.71 3.43 12.92
C THR A 26 -15.14 3.09 13.36
N GLY A 27 -15.34 1.90 13.92
CA GLY A 27 -16.66 1.27 13.98
C GLY A 27 -17.12 0.76 12.61
N PRO A 28 -18.29 0.09 12.54
CA PRO A 28 -18.81 -0.43 11.29
C PRO A 28 -19.18 0.68 10.30
N VAL A 29 -19.19 0.36 9.00
CA VAL A 29 -19.78 1.24 7.98
C VAL A 29 -21.27 1.39 8.27
N THR A 30 -21.71 2.61 8.48
CA THR A 30 -23.12 2.93 8.73
C THR A 30 -23.86 3.25 7.44
N LYS A 31 -23.16 3.80 6.44
CA LYS A 31 -23.78 4.25 5.19
C LYS A 31 -22.78 4.32 4.03
N VAL A 32 -23.25 3.95 2.84
CA VAL A 32 -22.59 4.31 1.57
C VAL A 32 -23.15 5.63 1.09
N VAL A 33 -22.30 6.65 0.99
CA VAL A 33 -22.67 8.03 0.63
C VAL A 33 -22.83 8.17 -0.87
N GLY A 34 -21.97 7.50 -1.62
CA GLY A 34 -21.94 7.58 -3.08
C GLY A 34 -20.91 6.65 -3.67
N TYR A 35 -20.89 6.59 -4.98
CA TYR A 35 -19.83 5.93 -5.72
C TYR A 35 -19.54 6.67 -7.02
N LYS A 36 -18.31 6.55 -7.50
CA LYS A 36 -17.89 7.07 -8.81
C LYS A 36 -16.99 6.07 -9.50
N VAL A 37 -17.04 6.08 -10.83
CA VAL A 37 -16.14 5.29 -11.67
C VAL A 37 -15.14 6.22 -12.31
N ILE A 38 -13.85 5.93 -12.15
CA ILE A 38 -12.75 6.65 -12.77
C ILE A 38 -12.11 5.72 -13.80
N LEU A 39 -12.24 6.08 -15.07
CA LEU A 39 -11.60 5.35 -16.17
C LEU A 39 -10.17 5.84 -16.32
N THR A 40 -9.20 4.94 -16.21
CA THR A 40 -7.78 5.23 -16.47
C THR A 40 -7.32 4.47 -17.72
N ILE A 41 -6.08 4.68 -18.15
CA ILE A 41 -5.56 4.04 -19.37
C ILE A 41 -5.49 2.51 -19.20
N ASN A 42 -5.04 2.04 -18.04
CA ASN A 42 -4.74 0.61 -17.79
C ASN A 42 -5.72 -0.08 -16.83
N ALA A 43 -6.54 0.69 -16.12
CA ALA A 43 -7.50 0.18 -15.14
C ALA A 43 -8.78 1.02 -15.09
N ASP A 44 -9.82 0.46 -14.49
CA ASP A 44 -11.01 1.20 -14.09
C ASP A 44 -11.11 1.14 -12.56
N LEU A 45 -11.31 2.30 -11.93
CA LEU A 45 -11.39 2.42 -10.48
C LEU A 45 -12.84 2.66 -10.10
N VAL A 46 -13.35 1.88 -9.15
CA VAL A 46 -14.63 2.14 -8.49
C VAL A 46 -14.31 2.68 -7.11
N VAL A 47 -14.62 3.95 -6.89
CA VAL A 47 -14.46 4.62 -5.60
C VAL A 47 -15.82 4.65 -4.91
N VAL A 48 -15.87 4.17 -3.67
CA VAL A 48 -17.08 4.10 -2.85
C VAL A 48 -16.86 4.96 -1.61
N ASP A 49 -17.61 6.05 -1.51
CA ASP A 49 -17.58 6.95 -0.35
C ASP A 49 -18.46 6.36 0.77
N THR A 50 -17.91 6.26 1.98
CA THR A 50 -18.58 5.63 3.13
C THR A 50 -18.52 6.51 4.38
N GLU A 51 -19.56 6.43 5.20
CA GLU A 51 -19.61 6.97 6.57
C GLU A 51 -19.48 5.80 7.57
N PHE A 52 -18.68 6.01 8.61
CA PHE A 52 -18.45 5.05 9.70
C PHE A 52 -19.19 5.48 10.98
N ASP A 53 -19.29 4.57 11.95
CA ASP A 53 -20.03 4.79 13.20
C ASP A 53 -19.36 5.82 14.12
N ASP A 54 -18.04 5.98 14.03
CA ASP A 54 -17.30 7.04 14.72
C ASP A 54 -17.53 8.44 14.12
N GLY A 55 -18.32 8.54 13.04
CA GLY A 55 -18.65 9.77 12.33
C GLY A 55 -17.63 10.19 11.28
N THR A 56 -16.57 9.41 11.06
CA THR A 56 -15.62 9.64 9.97
C THR A 56 -16.20 9.24 8.62
N SER A 57 -15.63 9.78 7.54
CA SER A 57 -15.96 9.39 6.17
C SER A 57 -14.70 9.12 5.39
N ASP A 58 -14.65 8.00 4.68
CA ASP A 58 -13.49 7.58 3.91
C ASP A 58 -13.93 6.73 2.70
N GLN A 59 -12.97 6.38 1.84
CA GLN A 59 -13.17 5.77 0.54
C GLN A 59 -12.61 4.35 0.47
N PHE A 60 -13.44 3.44 -0.04
CA PHE A 60 -12.96 2.17 -0.58
C PHE A 60 -12.69 2.33 -2.07
N VAL A 61 -11.57 1.80 -2.56
CA VAL A 61 -11.29 1.79 -4.00
C VAL A 61 -11.13 0.36 -4.49
N VAL A 62 -11.89 -0.02 -5.51
CA VAL A 62 -11.72 -1.31 -6.19
C VAL A 62 -11.12 -1.04 -7.55
N THR A 63 -9.96 -1.63 -7.79
CA THR A 63 -9.23 -1.50 -9.06
C THR A 63 -9.52 -2.70 -9.95
N PHE A 64 -10.03 -2.43 -11.14
CA PHE A 64 -10.28 -3.42 -12.19
C PHE A 64 -9.26 -3.25 -13.32
N ASN A 65 -8.71 -4.35 -13.84
CA ASN A 65 -7.98 -4.29 -15.10
C ASN A 65 -8.96 -4.17 -16.28
N LYS A 66 -8.44 -3.94 -17.50
CA LYS A 66 -9.26 -3.84 -18.72
C LYS A 66 -10.00 -5.12 -19.13
N LYS A 67 -9.76 -6.24 -18.46
CA LYS A 67 -10.53 -7.49 -18.62
C LYS A 67 -11.70 -7.59 -17.63
N GLY A 68 -11.88 -6.59 -16.76
CA GLY A 68 -12.91 -6.60 -15.71
C GLY A 68 -12.55 -7.46 -14.49
N GLU A 69 -11.29 -7.83 -14.31
CA GLU A 69 -10.82 -8.58 -13.14
C GLU A 69 -10.38 -7.60 -12.04
N ILE A 70 -10.68 -7.94 -10.78
CA ILE A 70 -10.21 -7.14 -9.64
C ILE A 70 -8.71 -7.39 -9.46
N VAL A 71 -7.92 -6.33 -9.55
CA VAL A 71 -6.46 -6.32 -9.39
C VAL A 71 -5.99 -5.52 -8.18
N GLY A 72 -6.91 -4.90 -7.45
CA GLY A 72 -6.64 -4.29 -6.14
C GLY A 72 -7.93 -3.93 -5.42
N ILE A 73 -7.86 -3.97 -4.09
CA ILE A 73 -8.86 -3.39 -3.18
C ILE A 73 -8.07 -2.51 -2.21
N ASP A 74 -8.52 -1.27 -2.08
CA ASP A 74 -7.98 -0.27 -1.16
C ASP A 74 -9.03 -0.04 -0.08
N PHE A 75 -8.61 -0.26 1.16
CA PHE A 75 -9.35 0.09 2.35
C PHE A 75 -8.89 1.48 2.81
N PRO A 76 -9.75 2.25 3.48
CA PRO A 76 -9.32 3.42 4.25
C PRO A 76 -8.07 3.11 5.08
N ASN A 77 -7.01 3.90 4.87
CA ASN A 77 -5.80 3.78 5.66
C ASN A 77 -6.08 4.39 7.04
N VAL A 78 -5.83 3.65 8.09
CA VAL A 78 -5.97 4.15 9.47
C VAL A 78 -4.60 4.48 10.06
N GLU A 79 -3.55 3.85 9.53
CA GLU A 79 -2.16 3.96 9.91
C GLU A 79 -1.53 5.29 9.49
N SER A 80 -0.52 5.75 10.24
CA SER A 80 0.29 6.92 9.86
C SER A 80 1.21 6.61 8.67
N ILE A 81 1.75 7.63 8.00
CA ILE A 81 2.66 7.43 6.86
C ILE A 81 3.94 6.65 7.25
N GLU A 82 4.40 6.83 8.49
CA GLU A 82 5.52 6.08 9.08
C GLU A 82 5.19 4.62 9.27
N GLU A 83 4.02 4.33 9.86
CA GLU A 83 3.52 2.97 10.07
C GLU A 83 3.32 2.26 8.73
N ILE A 84 2.80 2.95 7.71
CA ILE A 84 2.63 2.40 6.36
C ILE A 84 3.98 2.05 5.73
N ALA A 85 4.98 2.95 5.84
CA ALA A 85 6.32 2.69 5.33
C ALA A 85 6.99 1.50 6.03
N GLU A 86 6.81 1.38 7.36
CA GLU A 86 7.25 0.23 8.14
C GLU A 86 6.59 -1.07 7.67
N ILE A 87 5.25 -1.07 7.55
CA ILE A 87 4.48 -2.22 7.09
C ILE A 87 4.94 -2.65 5.71
N MET A 88 5.19 -1.70 4.80
CA MET A 88 5.66 -2.04 3.46
C MET A 88 7.00 -2.77 3.48
N VAL A 89 8.01 -2.24 4.20
CA VAL A 89 9.33 -2.89 4.29
C VAL A 89 9.25 -4.25 4.97
N ASN A 90 8.52 -4.35 6.09
CA ASN A 90 8.37 -5.60 6.83
C ASN A 90 7.60 -6.66 6.02
N SER A 91 6.57 -6.26 5.28
CA SER A 91 5.79 -7.18 4.43
C SER A 91 6.64 -7.74 3.30
N VAL A 92 7.42 -6.89 2.62
CA VAL A 92 8.38 -7.33 1.59
C VAL A 92 9.42 -8.29 2.20
N ALA A 93 9.93 -8.00 3.40
CA ALA A 93 10.92 -8.83 4.06
C ALA A 93 10.43 -10.27 4.37
N ILE A 94 9.13 -10.44 4.63
CA ILE A 94 8.52 -11.76 4.87
C ILE A 94 7.86 -12.36 3.62
N ASN A 95 8.03 -11.75 2.45
CA ASN A 95 7.42 -12.13 1.17
C ASN A 95 5.89 -11.99 1.11
N ASP A 96 5.29 -11.12 1.93
CA ASP A 96 3.87 -10.75 1.82
C ASP A 96 3.72 -9.56 0.85
N PHE A 97 3.77 -9.87 -0.45
CA PHE A 97 3.77 -8.84 -1.48
C PHE A 97 2.36 -8.25 -1.73
N ALA A 98 1.28 -8.97 -1.41
CA ALA A 98 -0.05 -8.37 -1.43
C ALA A 98 -0.16 -7.27 -0.38
N ARG A 99 0.23 -7.54 0.86
CA ARG A 99 0.17 -6.55 1.94
C ARG A 99 1.05 -5.35 1.64
N ALA A 100 2.27 -5.56 1.16
CA ALA A 100 3.16 -4.48 0.74
C ALA A 100 2.52 -3.59 -0.35
N ARG A 101 1.80 -4.19 -1.30
CA ARG A 101 1.10 -3.46 -2.36
C ARG A 101 -0.20 -2.82 -1.90
N GLY A 102 -0.72 -3.19 -0.73
CA GLY A 102 -1.98 -2.70 -0.17
C GLY A 102 -2.04 -1.17 -0.10
N TYR A 103 -0.92 -0.54 0.24
CA TYR A 103 -0.83 0.91 0.46
C TYR A 103 -0.36 1.71 -0.77
N LEU A 104 -0.05 1.04 -1.89
CA LEU A 104 0.32 1.73 -3.13
C LEU A 104 -0.89 2.49 -3.69
N HIS A 105 -0.64 3.65 -4.29
CA HIS A 105 -1.65 4.32 -5.09
C HIS A 105 -2.15 3.40 -6.23
N PRO A 106 -3.45 3.39 -6.58
CA PRO A 106 -4.00 2.47 -7.58
C PRO A 106 -3.24 2.44 -8.92
N ALA A 107 -2.75 3.59 -9.38
CA ALA A 107 -1.91 3.68 -10.57
C ALA A 107 -0.63 2.83 -10.46
N LEU A 108 0.08 2.93 -9.33
CA LEU A 108 1.29 2.14 -9.07
C LEU A 108 0.98 0.65 -8.95
N LYS A 109 -0.18 0.25 -8.41
CA LYS A 109 -0.56 -1.18 -8.34
C LYS A 109 -0.61 -1.85 -9.71
N THR A 110 -0.85 -1.09 -10.77
CA THR A 110 -0.86 -1.60 -12.15
C THR A 110 0.54 -1.81 -12.74
N GLU A 111 1.56 -1.17 -12.17
CA GLU A 111 2.95 -1.19 -12.66
C GLU A 111 3.89 -2.00 -11.75
N ILE A 112 3.60 -1.99 -10.45
CA ILE A 112 4.33 -2.69 -9.39
C ILE A 112 3.52 -3.94 -9.05
N LEU A 113 3.74 -4.99 -9.83
CA LEU A 113 3.18 -6.32 -9.59
C LEU A 113 3.96 -7.05 -8.47
N PRO A 114 3.38 -8.09 -7.82
CA PRO A 114 4.06 -8.85 -6.77
C PRO A 114 5.44 -9.39 -7.21
N THR A 115 5.50 -9.92 -8.44
CA THR A 115 6.73 -10.47 -9.04
C THR A 115 7.82 -9.42 -9.22
N ARG A 116 7.44 -8.15 -9.47
CA ARG A 116 8.39 -7.04 -9.59
C ARG A 116 8.99 -6.69 -8.22
N LEU A 117 8.16 -6.59 -7.18
CA LEU A 117 8.64 -6.38 -5.80
C LEU A 117 9.56 -7.51 -5.35
N GLN A 118 9.16 -8.75 -5.59
CA GLN A 118 9.96 -9.92 -5.27
C GLN A 118 11.33 -9.86 -5.94
N SER A 119 11.37 -9.54 -7.24
CA SER A 119 12.62 -9.47 -8.00
C SER A 119 13.54 -8.36 -7.49
N SER A 120 13.00 -7.16 -7.24
CA SER A 120 13.79 -6.05 -6.70
C SER A 120 14.31 -6.35 -5.29
N TRP A 121 13.49 -6.95 -4.42
CA TRP A 121 13.92 -7.38 -3.09
C TRP A 121 15.05 -8.42 -3.11
N GLN A 122 14.95 -9.42 -3.98
CA GLN A 122 16.01 -10.42 -4.16
C GLN A 122 17.31 -9.79 -4.67
N ASN A 123 17.23 -8.77 -5.52
CA ASN A 123 18.40 -8.02 -5.98
C ASN A 123 19.04 -7.24 -4.82
N ILE A 124 18.24 -6.53 -4.02
CA ILE A 124 18.71 -5.83 -2.82
C ILE A 124 19.41 -6.80 -1.87
N GLN A 125 18.86 -7.99 -1.64
CA GLN A 125 19.47 -8.99 -0.76
C GLN A 125 20.78 -9.56 -1.34
N ARG A 126 20.88 -9.74 -2.66
CA ARG A 126 22.12 -10.17 -3.31
C ARG A 126 23.25 -9.15 -3.07
N GLU A 127 22.93 -7.87 -3.19
CA GLU A 127 23.87 -6.77 -3.03
C GLU A 127 24.23 -6.54 -1.55
N SER A 128 23.22 -6.50 -0.68
CA SER A 128 23.32 -6.01 0.71
C SER A 128 23.37 -7.12 1.76
N GLY A 129 23.20 -8.37 1.37
CA GLY A 129 23.01 -9.50 2.28
C GLY A 129 21.56 -9.62 2.76
N LEU A 130 21.29 -10.52 3.71
CA LEU A 130 19.94 -10.70 4.23
C LEU A 130 19.48 -9.49 5.05
N TYR A 131 18.17 -9.23 5.02
CA TYR A 131 17.51 -8.24 5.86
C TYR A 131 17.55 -8.67 7.33
N GLU A 132 17.80 -7.72 8.23
CA GLU A 132 17.85 -7.96 9.67
C GLU A 132 16.69 -7.26 10.41
N ARG A 133 16.54 -5.95 10.24
CA ARG A 133 15.49 -5.12 10.87
C ARG A 133 15.47 -3.69 10.31
N ILE A 134 14.44 -2.92 10.63
CA ILE A 134 14.45 -1.46 10.51
C ILE A 134 15.24 -0.86 11.68
N GLU A 135 16.13 0.09 11.40
CA GLU A 135 16.91 0.84 12.39
C GLU A 135 16.24 2.17 12.74
N GLU A 136 15.77 2.89 11.72
CA GLU A 136 15.22 4.23 11.87
C GLU A 136 14.16 4.52 10.81
N ILE A 137 13.16 5.32 11.18
CA ILE A 137 12.17 5.91 10.28
C ILE A 137 12.15 7.41 10.53
N THR A 138 12.31 8.19 9.47
CA THR A 138 12.31 9.66 9.55
C THR A 138 11.30 10.24 8.57
N VAL A 139 10.44 11.14 9.05
CA VAL A 139 9.58 11.95 8.19
C VAL A 139 10.28 13.26 7.85
N ARG A 140 10.35 13.55 6.56
CA ARG A 140 10.73 14.86 6.04
C ARG A 140 9.46 15.50 5.48
N PRO A 141 8.83 16.41 6.24
CA PRO A 141 7.63 17.05 5.77
C PRO A 141 7.92 17.86 4.51
N GLY A 142 6.92 17.91 3.63
CA GLY A 142 6.97 18.76 2.44
C GLY A 142 7.30 20.21 2.78
N SER A 143 8.02 20.90 1.89
CA SER A 143 8.21 22.36 1.99
C SER A 143 7.21 23.07 1.08
N GLY A 144 7.06 24.39 1.19
CA GLY A 144 6.17 25.16 0.29
C GLY A 144 6.50 25.10 -1.21
N VAL A 145 7.53 24.33 -1.62
CA VAL A 145 7.92 24.05 -3.00
C VAL A 145 7.66 22.59 -3.39
N ASP A 146 7.72 21.66 -2.43
CA ASP A 146 7.43 20.23 -2.60
C ASP A 146 6.40 19.84 -1.54
N GLU A 147 5.11 19.82 -1.90
CA GLU A 147 3.98 19.62 -0.97
C GLU A 147 3.86 18.17 -0.46
N VAL A 148 4.74 17.25 -0.86
CA VAL A 148 4.64 15.83 -0.55
C VAL A 148 5.52 15.42 0.62
N ASP A 149 4.94 14.72 1.59
CA ASP A 149 5.67 14.14 2.71
C ASP A 149 6.52 12.96 2.24
N LEU A 150 7.81 13.02 2.59
CA LEU A 150 8.80 11.99 2.29
C LEU A 150 9.14 11.22 3.56
N VAL A 151 8.90 9.91 3.55
CA VAL A 151 9.34 9.01 4.62
C VAL A 151 10.61 8.30 4.17
N VAL A 152 11.63 8.35 5.03
CA VAL A 152 12.90 7.63 4.86
C VAL A 152 12.95 6.50 5.87
N VAL A 153 13.11 5.26 5.40
CA VAL A 153 13.29 4.08 6.24
C VAL A 153 14.72 3.57 6.08
N GLU A 154 15.47 3.56 7.17
CA GLU A 154 16.80 2.96 7.23
C GLU A 154 16.69 1.50 7.71
N ALA A 155 17.01 0.57 6.82
CA ALA A 155 16.95 -0.86 7.11
C ALA A 155 18.36 -1.45 7.21
N LYS A 156 18.58 -2.24 8.26
CA LYS A 156 19.80 -3.02 8.43
C LYS A 156 19.76 -4.28 7.58
N PHE A 157 20.84 -4.47 6.84
CA PHE A 157 21.20 -5.71 6.18
C PHE A 157 22.58 -6.18 6.66
N GLN A 158 22.93 -7.43 6.39
CA GLN A 158 24.21 -8.03 6.81
C GLN A 158 25.45 -7.25 6.34
N LYS A 159 25.39 -6.59 5.17
CA LYS A 159 26.51 -5.85 4.59
C LYS A 159 26.41 -4.32 4.78
N GLY A 160 25.42 -3.82 5.52
CA GLY A 160 25.27 -2.37 5.73
C GLY A 160 23.84 -1.92 5.98
N ILE A 161 23.64 -0.61 5.94
CA ILE A 161 22.31 0.02 6.00
C ILE A 161 21.88 0.34 4.57
N ARG A 162 20.61 0.13 4.25
CA ARG A 162 19.97 0.58 3.00
C ARG A 162 18.83 1.54 3.35
N GLN A 163 18.68 2.57 2.55
CA GLN A 163 17.63 3.58 2.69
C GLN A 163 16.52 3.32 1.68
N PHE A 164 15.28 3.26 2.17
CA PHE A 164 14.07 3.24 1.37
C PHE A 164 13.34 4.57 1.49
N LEU A 165 12.86 5.08 0.37
CA LEU A 165 12.20 6.38 0.24
C LEU A 165 10.76 6.13 -0.19
N PHE A 166 9.82 6.75 0.51
CA PHE A 166 8.39 6.67 0.23
C PHE A 166 7.79 8.07 0.14
N ILE A 167 7.05 8.33 -0.94
CA ILE A 167 6.32 9.58 -1.16
C ILE A 167 4.83 9.26 -1.02
N PHE A 168 4.12 10.04 -0.22
CA PHE A 168 2.70 9.86 0.06
C PHE A 168 1.83 10.94 -0.57
N ASP A 169 0.59 10.59 -0.87
CA ASP A 169 -0.48 11.56 -1.16
C ASP A 169 -1.30 11.90 0.09
N ASP A 170 -2.23 12.85 -0.04
CA ASP A 170 -3.11 13.30 1.05
C ASP A 170 -3.98 12.20 1.67
N ASN A 171 -4.19 11.07 0.96
CA ASN A 171 -4.94 9.92 1.45
C ASN A 171 -4.01 8.86 2.06
N ARG A 172 -2.76 9.22 2.36
CA ARG A 172 -1.72 8.34 2.91
C ARG A 172 -1.43 7.13 2.01
N ARG A 173 -1.55 7.29 0.69
CA ARG A 173 -1.17 6.24 -0.28
C ARG A 173 0.20 6.52 -0.84
N ILE A 174 0.99 5.47 -1.04
CA ILE A 174 2.33 5.57 -1.60
C ILE A 174 2.22 5.88 -3.09
N VAL A 175 2.67 7.06 -3.51
CA VAL A 175 2.73 7.51 -4.91
C VAL A 175 4.13 7.43 -5.52
N GLY A 176 5.16 7.18 -4.70
CA GLY A 176 6.52 6.93 -5.15
C GLY A 176 7.29 6.07 -4.14
N VAL A 177 8.09 5.13 -4.64
CA VAL A 177 8.90 4.22 -3.82
C VAL A 177 10.13 3.70 -4.57
N ASN A 178 11.32 3.77 -3.96
CA ASN A 178 12.57 3.29 -4.57
C ASN A 178 12.86 1.79 -4.30
N LEU A 179 11.99 1.10 -3.58
CA LEU A 179 12.07 -0.34 -3.31
C LEU A 179 11.75 -1.19 -4.55
N ALA A 180 11.06 -0.62 -5.55
CA ALA A 180 10.60 -1.34 -6.76
C ALA A 180 11.33 -0.92 -8.05
N GLU A 181 12.45 -0.20 -7.90
CA GLU A 181 13.36 0.21 -8.98
C GLU A 181 14.28 -0.92 -9.44
#